data_AF-A0A8J6UW46-F1
#
_entry.id   AF-A0A8J6UW46-F1
#
_cell.length_a   1.000
_cell.length_b   1.000
_cell.length_c   1.000
_cell.angle_alpha   90.00
_cell.angle_beta   90.00
_cell.angle_gamma   90.00
#
_symmetry.space_group_name_H-M   'P 1'
#
loop_
_entity.id
_entity.type
_entity.pdbx_description
1 polymer ?
#
loop_
_entity_poly.entity_id
_entity_poly.type
_entity_poly.pdbx_seq_one_letter_code
_entity_poly.pdbx_strand_id
1 'polypeptide(L)'
;MVQQEQAQIQHALSVEAGNLELEITEKIKPQVQALMRMAERSGRHGKPSQAEWEFNAALNVRDFRSYQAIAWVDPAHRVRWLVPLQGNEAALNLELDFEQRRKAGLNAAYQAAQGCCEPYY
;
A
#
# COMPACT_ATOMS: atom_id res chain seq x y z
N MET A 1 -44.85 18.80 2.36
CA MET A 1 -43.77 19.29 1.48
C MET A 1 -42.40 19.16 2.16
N VAL A 2 -42.16 19.75 3.33
CA VAL A 2 -40.87 19.65 4.08
C VAL A 2 -40.33 18.22 4.29
N GLN A 3 -41.21 17.25 4.60
CA GLN A 3 -40.80 15.84 4.78
C GLN A 3 -40.28 15.18 3.48
N GLN A 4 -40.82 15.58 2.32
CA GLN A 4 -40.41 15.03 1.03
C GLN A 4 -39.05 15.60 0.60
N GLU A 5 -38.82 16.89 0.87
CA GLU A 5 -37.53 17.55 0.62
C GLU A 5 -36.42 16.94 1.49
N GLN A 6 -36.68 16.68 2.77
CA GLN A 6 -35.73 16.01 3.65
C GLN A 6 -35.38 14.60 3.15
N ALA A 7 -36.37 13.82 2.71
CA ALA A 7 -36.13 12.49 2.16
C ALA A 7 -35.28 12.54 0.88
N GLN A 8 -35.51 13.52 0.01
CA GLN A 8 -34.72 13.72 -1.21
C GLN A 8 -33.27 14.11 -0.89
N ILE A 9 -33.05 14.99 0.08
CA ILE A 9 -31.71 15.39 0.53
C ILE A 9 -30.94 14.18 1.11
N GLN A 10 -31.58 13.39 1.96
CA GLN A 10 -30.96 12.19 2.55
C GLN A 10 -30.61 11.14 1.48
N HIS A 11 -31.51 10.94 0.51
CA HIS A 11 -31.26 10.04 -0.60
C HIS A 11 -30.08 10.51 -1.47
N ALA A 12 -30.04 11.79 -1.82
CA ALA A 12 -28.94 12.36 -2.60
C ALA A 12 -27.60 12.23 -1.85
N LEU A 13 -27.59 12.49 -0.54
CA LEU A 13 -26.40 12.31 0.30
C LEU A 13 -25.93 10.85 0.33
N SER A 14 -26.85 9.88 0.46
CA SER A 14 -26.51 8.46 0.46
C SER A 14 -25.95 8.00 -0.89
N VAL A 15 -26.50 8.50 -2.00
CA VAL A 15 -25.99 8.19 -3.34
C VAL A 15 -24.58 8.76 -3.52
N GLU A 16 -24.37 10.01 -3.11
CA GLU A 16 -23.05 10.65 -3.21
C GLU A 16 -21.99 9.94 -2.35
N ALA A 17 -22.35 9.56 -1.12
CA ALA A 17 -21.47 8.78 -0.26
C ALA A 17 -21.09 7.43 -0.89
N GLY A 18 -22.05 6.73 -1.52
CA GLY A 18 -21.80 5.48 -2.22
C GLY A 18 -20.90 5.65 -3.45
N ASN A 19 -21.09 6.73 -4.21
CA ASN A 19 -20.23 7.05 -5.35
C ASN A 19 -18.79 7.34 -4.92
N LEU A 20 -18.61 8.08 -3.82
CA LEU A 20 -17.28 8.36 -3.27
C LEU A 20 -16.58 7.10 -2.77
N GLU A 21 -17.31 6.19 -2.10
CA GLU A 21 -16.78 4.90 -1.68
C GLU A 21 -16.29 4.07 -2.88
N LEU A 22 -17.09 4.04 -3.95
CA LEU A 22 -16.73 3.36 -5.20
C LEU A 22 -15.48 3.97 -5.82
N GLU A 23 -15.42 5.30 -5.95
CA GLU A 23 -14.27 6.00 -6.54
C GLU A 23 -12.99 5.73 -5.75
N ILE A 24 -13.05 5.78 -4.42
CA ILE A 24 -11.91 5.46 -3.54
C ILE A 24 -11.47 4.02 -3.76
N THR A 25 -12.41 3.08 -3.79
CA THR A 25 -12.14 1.65 -3.97
C THR A 25 -11.49 1.37 -5.32
N GLU A 26 -12.05 1.92 -6.40
CA GLU A 26 -11.54 1.77 -7.76
C GLU A 26 -10.15 2.39 -7.93
N LYS A 27 -9.85 3.47 -7.19
CA LYS A 27 -8.54 4.10 -7.20
C LYS A 27 -7.49 3.33 -6.39
N ILE A 28 -7.86 2.76 -5.24
CA ILE A 28 -6.92 2.07 -4.32
C ILE A 28 -6.63 0.64 -4.78
N LYS A 29 -7.60 -0.09 -5.33
CA LYS A 29 -7.41 -1.48 -5.77
C LYS A 29 -6.21 -1.67 -6.73
N PRO A 30 -6.04 -0.90 -7.82
CA PRO A 30 -4.90 -1.07 -8.72
C PRO A 30 -3.56 -0.73 -8.07
N GLN A 31 -3.55 0.20 -7.12
CA GLN A 31 -2.37 0.57 -6.33
C GLN A 31 -1.88 -0.64 -5.52
N VAL A 32 -2.76 -1.24 -4.72
CA VAL A 32 -2.44 -2.43 -3.91
C VAL A 32 -1.93 -3.56 -4.79
N GLN A 33 -2.59 -3.83 -5.92
CA GLN A 33 -2.15 -4.86 -6.86
C GLN A 33 -0.75 -4.58 -7.43
N ALA A 34 -0.39 -3.32 -7.66
CA ALA A 34 0.92 -2.96 -8.17
C ALA A 34 2.02 -3.20 -7.13
N LEU A 35 1.77 -2.90 -5.85
CA LEU A 35 2.67 -3.24 -4.75
C LEU A 35 2.82 -4.74 -4.57
N MET A 36 1.74 -5.51 -4.69
CA MET A 36 1.79 -6.98 -4.63
C MET A 36 2.69 -7.55 -5.73
N ARG A 37 2.51 -7.12 -6.99
CA ARG A 37 3.37 -7.56 -8.11
C ARG A 37 4.84 -7.22 -7.89
N MET A 38 5.12 -6.04 -7.32
CA MET A 38 6.48 -5.62 -6.99
C MET A 38 7.08 -6.49 -5.88
N ALA A 39 6.30 -6.83 -4.86
CA ALA A 39 6.71 -7.73 -3.78
C ALA A 39 6.96 -9.17 -4.29
N GLU A 40 6.06 -9.72 -5.11
CA GLU A 40 6.21 -11.06 -5.72
C GLU A 40 7.48 -11.17 -6.57
N ARG A 41 7.77 -10.16 -7.39
CA ARG A 41 8.99 -10.11 -8.22
C ARG A 41 10.25 -10.14 -7.35
N SER A 42 10.22 -9.44 -6.23
CA SER A 42 11.33 -9.38 -5.27
C SER A 42 11.47 -10.69 -4.48
N GLY A 43 10.35 -11.30 -4.06
CA GLY A 43 10.31 -12.50 -3.22
C GLY A 43 10.82 -13.77 -3.89
N ARG A 44 10.77 -13.87 -5.23
CA ARG A 44 11.27 -15.06 -5.96
C ARG A 44 12.78 -15.29 -5.83
N HIS A 45 13.57 -14.27 -5.46
CA HIS A 45 15.04 -14.33 -5.48
C HIS A 45 15.69 -13.88 -4.14
N GLY A 46 14.91 -13.62 -3.10
CA GLY A 46 15.41 -13.11 -1.81
C GLY A 46 15.50 -11.57 -1.78
N LYS A 47 16.67 -11.01 -1.44
CA LYS A 47 16.87 -9.54 -1.45
C LYS A 47 16.93 -9.07 -2.92
N PRO A 48 16.02 -8.20 -3.38
CA PRO A 48 16.06 -7.73 -4.76
C PRO A 48 17.30 -6.86 -5.01
N SER A 49 17.69 -6.70 -6.28
CA SER A 49 18.66 -5.66 -6.65
C SER A 49 18.10 -4.29 -6.27
N GLN A 50 18.90 -3.46 -5.59
CA GLN A 50 18.46 -2.12 -5.20
C GLN A 50 18.05 -1.29 -6.42
N ALA A 51 18.82 -1.33 -7.50
CA ALA A 51 18.53 -0.59 -8.72
C ALA A 51 17.21 -1.04 -9.38
N GLU A 52 16.97 -2.36 -9.44
CA GLU A 52 15.72 -2.89 -9.98
C GLU A 52 14.54 -2.53 -9.08
N TRP A 53 14.70 -2.63 -7.77
CA TRP A 53 13.66 -2.25 -6.80
C TRP A 53 13.34 -0.75 -6.90
N GLU A 54 14.35 0.12 -6.92
CA GLU A 54 14.19 1.57 -7.03
C GLU A 54 13.50 1.95 -8.35
N PHE A 55 13.86 1.30 -9.46
CA PHE A 55 13.21 1.51 -10.75
C PHE A 55 11.72 1.15 -10.68
N ASN A 56 11.37 -0.03 -10.15
CA ASN A 56 9.97 -0.43 -10.00
C ASN A 56 9.21 0.50 -9.04
N ALA A 57 9.83 0.92 -7.93
CA ALA A 57 9.22 1.84 -6.97
C ALA A 57 8.93 3.21 -7.62
N ALA A 58 9.89 3.75 -8.37
CA ALA A 58 9.76 5.03 -9.05
C ALA A 58 8.63 5.01 -10.10
N LEU A 59 8.50 3.91 -10.86
CA LEU A 59 7.38 3.73 -11.79
C LEU A 59 6.04 3.75 -11.06
N ASN A 60 5.92 3.04 -9.93
CA ASN A 60 4.69 3.02 -9.15
C ASN A 60 4.32 4.39 -8.56
N VAL A 61 5.29 5.12 -7.99
CA VAL A 61 5.06 6.49 -7.48
C VAL A 61 4.65 7.45 -8.60
N ARG A 62 5.23 7.29 -9.79
CA ARG A 62 4.89 8.10 -10.95
C ARG A 62 3.46 7.83 -11.43
N ASP A 63 3.11 6.55 -11.54
CA ASP A 63 1.83 6.11 -12.09
C ASP A 63 0.67 6.31 -11.08
N PHE A 64 0.98 6.28 -9.77
CA PHE A 64 0.02 6.48 -8.69
C PHE A 64 0.44 7.62 -7.73
N ARG A 65 -0.09 8.81 -8.00
CA ARG A 65 0.20 10.05 -7.24
C ARG A 65 -0.23 10.03 -5.77
N SER A 66 -1.05 9.08 -5.36
CA SER A 66 -1.48 8.89 -3.96
C SER A 66 -0.40 8.29 -3.07
N TYR A 67 0.67 7.73 -3.64
CA TYR A 67 1.83 7.33 -2.85
C TYR A 67 2.63 8.55 -2.43
N GLN A 68 2.82 8.70 -1.12
CA GLN A 68 3.80 9.62 -0.58
C GLN A 68 5.23 9.09 -0.79
N ALA A 69 5.43 7.81 -0.50
CA ALA A 69 6.66 7.05 -0.78
C ALA A 69 6.38 5.54 -0.75
N ILE A 70 7.29 4.79 -1.37
CA ILE A 70 7.37 3.32 -1.28
C ILE A 70 8.69 2.99 -0.58
N ALA A 71 8.63 2.13 0.43
CA ALA A 71 9.76 1.75 1.25
C ALA A 71 10.04 0.24 1.14
N TRP A 72 11.32 -0.13 1.08
CA TRP A 72 11.75 -1.51 1.30
C TRP A 72 12.23 -1.66 2.74
N VAL A 73 11.69 -2.68 3.40
CA VAL A 73 11.92 -2.96 4.81
C VAL A 73 12.71 -4.26 4.91
N ASP A 74 13.80 -4.25 5.67
CA ASP A 74 14.60 -5.44 5.90
C ASP A 74 13.95 -6.37 6.96
N PRO A 75 14.46 -7.60 7.15
CA PRO A 75 13.95 -8.52 8.18
C PRO A 75 14.07 -8.01 9.63
N ALA A 76 14.86 -6.95 9.87
CA ALA A 76 14.95 -6.28 11.17
C ALA A 76 13.94 -5.13 11.29
N HIS A 77 12.91 -5.11 10.44
CA HIS A 77 11.85 -4.10 10.39
C HIS A 77 12.34 -2.67 10.17
N ARG A 78 13.52 -2.50 9.55
CA ARG A 78 14.08 -1.18 9.26
C ARG A 78 13.92 -0.81 7.79
N VAL A 79 13.49 0.43 7.54
CA VAL A 79 13.48 1.00 6.19
C VAL A 79 14.91 1.15 5.68
N ARG A 80 15.28 0.45 4.62
CA ARG A 80 16.63 0.57 4.00
C ARG A 80 16.62 1.33 2.69
N TRP A 81 15.54 1.24 1.93
CA TRP A 81 15.37 1.97 0.68
C TRP A 81 14.03 2.69 0.67
N LEU A 82 14.00 3.82 0.00
CA LEU A 82 12.87 4.73 0.01
C LEU A 82 12.82 5.53 -1.29
N VAL A 83 11.65 5.53 -1.95
CA VAL A 83 11.42 6.27 -3.18
C VAL A 83 10.06 6.99 -3.11
N PRO A 84 9.98 8.31 -3.35
CA PRO A 84 11.11 9.23 -3.51
C PRO A 84 11.73 9.56 -2.14
N LEU A 85 13.05 9.74 -2.10
CA LEU A 85 13.73 10.17 -0.87
C LEU A 85 13.40 11.63 -0.53
N GLN A 86 13.30 12.50 -1.53
CA GLN A 86 13.03 13.92 -1.34
C GLN A 86 11.69 14.13 -0.62
N GLY A 87 11.72 14.81 0.53
CA GLY A 87 10.56 15.08 1.37
C GLY A 87 10.11 13.90 2.25
N ASN A 88 10.84 12.78 2.22
CA ASN A 88 10.58 11.58 3.03
C ASN A 88 11.81 11.11 3.83
N GLU A 89 12.86 11.93 3.92
CA GLU A 89 14.16 11.58 4.50
C GLU A 89 14.03 11.04 5.94
N ALA A 90 13.08 11.56 6.71
CA ALA A 90 12.79 11.13 8.07
C ALA A 90 12.35 9.66 8.19
N ALA A 91 11.87 9.06 7.09
CA ALA A 91 11.48 7.65 7.07
C ALA A 91 12.65 6.70 6.77
N LEU A 92 13.77 7.19 6.25
CA LEU A 92 14.94 6.34 5.98
C LEU A 92 15.58 5.88 7.28
N ASN A 93 15.93 4.59 7.36
CA ASN A 93 16.46 3.93 8.58
C ASN A 93 15.51 3.89 9.79
N LEU A 94 14.25 4.32 9.62
CA LEU A 94 13.23 4.20 10.64
C LEU A 94 12.94 2.73 10.94
N GLU A 95 12.95 2.37 12.22
CA GLU A 95 12.45 1.08 12.71
C GLU A 95 10.92 1.14 12.67
N LEU A 96 10.25 0.10 12.19
CA LEU A 96 8.79 0.11 12.02
C LEU A 96 8.05 -0.73 13.07
N ASP A 97 8.77 -1.43 13.94
CA ASP A 97 8.20 -2.32 14.94
C ASP A 97 8.03 -1.68 16.34
N PHE A 98 8.40 -0.40 16.50
CA PHE A 98 8.11 0.36 17.72
C PHE A 98 6.61 0.63 17.94
N GLU A 99 5.83 0.70 16.86
CA GLU A 99 4.39 0.94 16.92
C GLU A 99 3.63 -0.37 16.71
N GLN A 100 2.79 -0.75 17.68
CA GLN A 100 2.09 -2.04 17.69
C GLN A 100 1.25 -2.28 16.42
N ARG A 101 0.62 -1.24 15.88
CA ARG A 101 -0.18 -1.33 14.65
C ARG A 101 0.68 -1.67 13.43
N ARG A 102 1.84 -1.02 13.29
CA ARG A 102 2.78 -1.27 12.19
C ARG A 102 3.40 -2.65 12.30
N LYS A 103 3.79 -3.04 13.52
CA LYS A 103 4.30 -4.39 13.80
C LYS A 103 3.29 -5.47 13.42
N ALA A 104 2.01 -5.29 13.78
CA ALA A 104 0.96 -6.23 13.41
C ALA A 104 0.77 -6.32 11.88
N GLY A 105 0.82 -5.18 11.17
CA GLY A 105 0.76 -5.15 9.71
C GLY A 105 1.94 -5.86 9.03
N LEU A 106 3.17 -5.65 9.52
CA LEU A 106 4.37 -6.33 9.03
C LEU A 106 4.26 -7.85 9.22
N ASN A 107 3.86 -8.29 10.42
CA ASN A 107 3.67 -9.72 10.71
C ASN A 107 2.62 -10.36 9.81
N ALA A 108 1.48 -9.69 9.59
CA ALA A 108 0.44 -10.18 8.69
C ALA A 108 0.95 -10.32 7.25
N ALA A 109 1.74 -9.34 6.76
CA ALA A 109 2.34 -9.40 5.44
C ALA A 109 3.35 -10.55 5.30
N TYR A 110 4.19 -10.78 6.31
CA TYR A 110 5.11 -11.93 6.33
C TYR A 110 4.37 -13.27 6.29
N GLN A 111 3.30 -13.42 7.10
CA GLN A 111 2.50 -14.65 7.11
C GLN A 111 1.78 -14.90 5.79
N ALA A 112 1.22 -13.85 5.18
CA ALA A 112 0.58 -13.96 3.87
C ALA A 112 1.57 -14.40 2.80
N ALA A 113 2.80 -13.85 2.80
CA ALA A 113 3.84 -14.24 1.87
C ALA A 113 4.32 -15.70 2.07
N GLN A 114 4.35 -16.18 3.32
CA GLN A 114 4.73 -17.57 3.64
C GLN A 114 3.61 -18.57 3.31
N GLY A 115 2.35 -18.22 3.56
CA GLY A 115 1.18 -19.05 3.24
C GLY A 115 0.93 -19.22 1.74
N CYS A 116 1.44 -18.31 0.90
CA CYS A 116 1.41 -18.46 -0.56
C CYS A 116 2.39 -19.52 -1.11
N CYS A 117 3.24 -20.11 -0.28
CA CYS A 117 4.22 -21.12 -0.67
C CYS A 117 4.04 -22.42 0.15
N GLU A 118 2.86 -23.05 0.12
CA GLU A 118 2.83 -24.50 0.33
C GLU A 118 3.45 -25.20 -0.89
N PRO A 119 4.40 -26.12 -0.70
CA PRO A 119 4.97 -26.86 -1.82
C PRO A 119 3.92 -27.86 -2.30
N TYR A 120 3.45 -27.70 -3.55
CA TYR A 120 2.80 -28.79 -4.27
C TYR A 120 3.80 -29.94 -4.39
N TYR A 121 3.61 -30.99 -3.58
CA TYR A 121 4.27 -32.29 -3.71
C TYR A 121 3.68 -33.09 -4.87
#